data_AF-A0A6S6UF75-F1
#
_entry.id   AF-A0A6S6UF75-F1
#
_cell.length_a   1.000
_cell.length_b   1.000
_cell.length_c   1.000
_cell.angle_alpha   90.00
_cell.angle_beta   90.00
_cell.angle_gamma   90.00
#
_symmetry.space_group_name_H-M   'P 1'
#
loop_
_entity.id
_entity.type
_entity.pdbx_description
1 polymer ?
#
loop_
_entity_poly.entity_id
_entity_poly.type
_entity_poly.pdbx_seq_one_letter_code
_entity_poly.pdbx_strand_id
1 'polypeptide(L)'
;EPNPKLRQQLLGLDRYVSTVETSKHRLFVFLDNSIAPDNKLLNVALDDAWFLGIVSSRIHVLWAGQAGSRLGVGNDSVYVKTRCFEAFPFSHVAEEQKSNIRDLAEKIDSHRKRQQSQHEKLTLTNIYNVMEKLRKEESLTKKEQETNQQGLVTILKELHDDLDRAVFNAYGWGDLAEKLVGKPGATTPYPEKPEEQAAAEEELLSRLVDLNTERAAEEAQGNIRWLRPEFQAPETVAVPEQAEVSSSEPDQPTPEAKAPVVEGKLNWPKVLKDQIKIVREQLLLAPLSADAVAAQFKRKPKAVQDVLDALVSLGVAAEENEIYSLV
;
A
#
# COMPACT_ATOMS: atom_id res chain seq x y z
N GLU A 1 4.60 15.78 24.52
CA GLU A 1 5.28 15.78 23.21
C GLU A 1 4.23 15.83 22.09
N PRO A 2 4.35 16.73 21.09
CA PRO A 2 3.37 16.79 20.02
C PRO A 2 3.57 15.63 19.04
N ASN A 3 2.53 14.80 18.88
CA ASN A 3 2.38 13.72 17.90
C ASN A 3 3.33 12.49 18.00
N PRO A 4 3.34 11.76 19.13
CA PRO A 4 4.16 10.55 19.29
C PRO A 4 3.78 9.41 18.34
N LYS A 5 2.50 9.34 17.93
CA LYS A 5 2.01 8.31 17.00
C LYS A 5 2.68 8.40 15.64
N LEU A 6 2.78 9.60 15.05
CA LEU A 6 3.47 9.78 13.77
C LEU A 6 4.93 9.36 13.87
N ARG A 7 5.64 9.73 14.94
CA ARG A 7 7.06 9.37 15.11
C ARG A 7 7.27 7.87 15.14
N GLN A 8 6.40 7.13 15.84
CA GLN A 8 6.43 5.68 15.84
C GLN A 8 6.22 5.10 14.43
N GLN A 9 5.29 5.67 13.66
CA GLN A 9 5.02 5.25 12.29
C GLN A 9 6.20 5.50 11.34
N LEU A 10 6.97 6.57 11.58
CA LEU A 10 8.14 6.95 10.77
C LEU A 10 9.42 6.18 11.14
N LEU A 11 9.41 5.32 12.17
CA LEU A 11 10.60 4.55 12.53
C LEU A 11 11.04 3.65 11.36
N GLY A 12 12.34 3.74 11.05
CA GLY A 12 12.97 3.01 9.95
C GLY A 12 12.72 3.59 8.56
N LEU A 13 12.03 4.72 8.44
CA LEU A 13 11.82 5.41 7.16
C LEU A 13 12.73 6.63 7.06
N ASP A 14 13.37 6.81 5.90
CA ASP A 14 14.19 8.01 5.61
C ASP A 14 13.33 9.21 5.19
N ARG A 15 12.12 8.94 4.69
CA ARG A 15 11.19 9.95 4.17
C ARG A 15 9.75 9.47 4.29
N TYR A 16 8.81 10.40 4.11
CA TYR A 16 7.38 10.10 4.15
C TYR A 16 6.59 11.03 3.24
N VAL A 17 5.41 10.58 2.80
CA VAL A 17 4.53 11.38 1.93
C VAL A 17 3.77 12.41 2.76
N SER A 18 3.68 13.63 2.27
CA SER A 18 2.93 14.72 2.89
C SER A 18 2.06 15.47 1.87
N THR A 19 0.90 15.95 2.33
CA THR A 19 0.03 16.91 1.64
C THR A 19 -0.49 17.93 2.63
N VAL A 20 -0.71 19.17 2.17
CA VAL A 20 -1.47 20.17 2.93
C VAL A 20 -2.94 19.73 3.01
N GLU A 21 -3.62 19.94 4.15
CA GLU A 21 -5.05 19.59 4.27
C GLU A 21 -5.91 20.35 3.25
N THR A 22 -5.86 21.68 3.28
CA THR A 22 -6.64 22.57 2.42
C THR A 22 -5.78 23.13 1.29
N SER A 23 -6.15 22.85 0.04
CA SER A 23 -5.42 23.37 -1.12
C SER A 23 -6.31 23.41 -2.36
N LYS A 24 -6.06 24.41 -3.23
CA LYS A 24 -6.64 24.47 -4.58
C LYS A 24 -6.19 23.28 -5.42
N HIS A 25 -4.87 23.03 -5.46
CA HIS A 25 -4.28 21.88 -6.14
C HIS A 25 -3.94 20.79 -5.14
N ARG A 26 -4.40 19.57 -5.40
CA ARG A 26 -4.09 18.41 -4.60
C ARG A 26 -2.73 17.86 -5.00
N LEU A 27 -1.72 18.15 -4.19
CA LEU A 27 -0.33 17.81 -4.47
C LEU A 27 0.26 17.02 -3.29
N PHE A 28 1.02 15.98 -3.62
CA PHE A 28 1.77 15.17 -2.65
C PHE A 28 3.27 15.32 -2.91
N VAL A 29 4.05 15.30 -1.84
CA VAL A 29 5.52 15.41 -1.86
C VAL A 29 6.13 14.47 -0.85
N PHE A 30 7.39 14.07 -1.07
CA PHE A 30 8.19 13.46 -0.01
C PHE A 30 8.81 14.53 0.89
N LEU A 31 8.69 14.36 2.20
CA LEU A 31 9.46 15.06 3.21
C LEU A 31 10.49 14.12 3.83
N ASP A 32 11.65 14.65 4.18
CA ASP A 32 12.70 13.94 4.92
C ASP A 32 12.25 13.67 6.37
N ASN A 33 12.67 12.54 6.95
CA ASN A 33 12.26 12.15 8.31
C ASN A 33 12.68 13.16 9.40
N SER A 34 13.67 14.02 9.13
CA SER A 34 14.12 15.06 10.06
C SER A 34 13.16 16.25 10.14
N ILE A 35 12.22 16.36 9.18
CA ILE A 35 11.23 17.43 9.14
C ILE A 35 10.08 17.07 10.08
N ALA A 36 9.79 17.95 11.05
CA ALA A 36 8.63 17.82 11.93
C ALA A 36 7.43 18.59 11.32
N PRO A 37 6.40 17.90 10.81
CA PRO A 37 5.27 18.56 10.17
C PRO A 37 4.30 19.14 11.20
N ASP A 38 3.76 20.32 10.91
CA ASP A 38 2.72 20.96 11.74
C ASP A 38 1.30 20.42 11.41
N ASN A 39 0.31 20.82 12.20
CA ASN A 39 -1.05 20.26 12.23
C ASN A 39 -1.89 20.44 10.95
N LYS A 40 -1.48 21.27 10.00
CA LYS A 40 -2.16 21.47 8.70
C LYS A 40 -1.59 20.63 7.56
N LEU A 41 -0.73 19.68 7.90
CA LEU A 41 -0.22 18.65 7.01
C LEU A 41 -0.79 17.28 7.39
N LEU A 42 -1.20 16.54 6.38
CA LEU A 42 -1.46 15.12 6.50
C LEU A 42 -0.22 14.37 6.04
N ASN A 43 0.27 13.49 6.92
CA ASN A 43 1.50 12.74 6.70
C ASN A 43 1.18 11.25 6.66
N VAL A 44 1.69 10.58 5.64
CA VAL A 44 1.52 9.14 5.40
C VAL A 44 2.90 8.50 5.50
N ALA A 45 3.07 7.57 6.44
CA ALA A 45 4.32 6.88 6.70
C ALA A 45 4.59 5.78 5.65
N LEU A 46 4.81 6.21 4.42
CA LEU A 46 5.21 5.41 3.27
C LEU A 46 6.36 6.14 2.57
N ASP A 47 7.41 5.42 2.22
CA ASP A 47 8.65 5.93 1.60
C ASP A 47 8.83 5.45 0.14
N ASP A 48 8.04 4.48 -0.30
CA ASP A 48 8.01 4.01 -1.69
C ASP A 48 7.25 4.99 -2.60
N ALA A 49 7.92 5.44 -3.68
CA ALA A 49 7.34 6.36 -4.65
C ALA A 49 6.24 5.72 -5.51
N TRP A 50 6.05 4.39 -5.46
CA TRP A 50 4.84 3.74 -5.95
C TRP A 50 3.58 4.41 -5.38
N PHE A 51 3.51 4.53 -4.05
CA PHE A 51 2.36 5.14 -3.37
C PHE A 51 2.27 6.62 -3.68
N LEU A 52 3.40 7.33 -3.75
CA LEU A 52 3.44 8.73 -4.17
C LEU A 52 2.82 8.91 -5.56
N GLY A 53 3.14 8.01 -6.50
CA GLY A 53 2.60 8.02 -7.86
C GLY A 53 1.10 7.80 -7.89
N ILE A 54 0.61 6.79 -7.15
CA ILE A 54 -0.83 6.54 -7.03
C ILE A 54 -1.57 7.76 -6.47
N VAL A 55 -1.11 8.32 -5.33
CA VAL A 55 -1.82 9.45 -4.72
C VAL A 55 -1.69 10.74 -5.52
N SER A 56 -0.64 10.88 -6.35
CA SER A 56 -0.48 12.03 -7.24
C SER A 56 -1.27 11.91 -8.54
N SER A 57 -1.85 10.75 -8.84
CA SER A 57 -2.59 10.51 -10.08
C SER A 57 -3.98 11.17 -10.09
N ARG A 58 -4.50 11.40 -11.30
CA ARG A 58 -5.86 11.86 -11.55
C ARG A 58 -6.92 10.98 -10.88
N ILE A 59 -6.70 9.67 -10.85
CA ILE A 59 -7.62 8.70 -10.25
C ILE A 59 -7.81 9.04 -8.76
N HIS A 60 -6.71 9.17 -8.01
CA HIS A 60 -6.76 9.49 -6.60
C HIS A 60 -7.25 10.91 -6.32
N VAL A 61 -6.85 11.88 -7.15
CA VAL A 61 -7.31 13.27 -6.98
C VAL A 61 -8.82 13.40 -7.20
N LEU A 62 -9.37 12.69 -8.19
CA LEU A 62 -10.82 12.67 -8.43
C LEU A 62 -11.55 12.04 -7.25
N TRP A 63 -11.08 10.89 -6.76
CA TRP A 63 -11.60 10.24 -5.54
C TRP A 63 -11.57 11.21 -4.35
N ALA A 64 -10.42 11.81 -4.07
CA ALA A 64 -10.25 12.72 -2.93
C ALA A 64 -11.10 13.98 -3.06
N GLY A 65 -11.31 14.48 -4.28
CA GLY A 65 -12.18 15.61 -4.57
C GLY A 65 -13.66 15.33 -4.26
N GLN A 66 -14.12 14.09 -4.44
CA GLN A 66 -15.49 13.66 -4.19
C GLN A 66 -15.72 13.16 -2.76
N ALA A 67 -14.78 12.40 -2.21
CA ALA A 67 -14.89 11.81 -0.86
C ALA A 67 -14.50 12.79 0.26
N GLY A 68 -13.68 13.79 -0.06
CA GLY A 68 -13.20 14.81 0.87
C GLY A 68 -14.27 15.84 1.26
N SER A 69 -13.80 16.94 1.83
CA SER A 69 -14.63 18.10 2.20
C SER A 69 -14.18 19.34 1.44
N ARG A 70 -14.88 20.46 1.61
CA ARG A 70 -14.51 21.75 1.02
C ARG A 70 -14.59 22.87 2.05
N LEU A 71 -13.74 23.89 1.91
CA LEU A 71 -13.67 25.00 2.86
C LEU A 71 -13.53 26.36 2.17
N GLY A 72 -14.20 27.37 2.73
CA GLY A 72 -14.03 28.78 2.38
C GLY A 72 -14.72 29.20 1.08
N VAL A 73 -14.57 30.48 0.74
CA VAL A 73 -15.22 31.11 -0.44
C VAL A 73 -14.64 30.57 -1.76
N GLY A 74 -13.36 30.19 -1.78
CA GLY A 74 -12.71 29.53 -2.92
C GLY A 74 -13.14 28.08 -3.12
N ASN A 75 -13.92 27.52 -2.18
CA ASN A 75 -14.36 26.13 -2.18
C ASN A 75 -13.18 25.16 -2.30
N ASP A 76 -12.07 25.47 -1.61
CA ASP A 76 -10.82 24.72 -1.67
C ASP A 76 -11.03 23.30 -1.11
N SER A 77 -10.43 22.31 -1.77
CA SER A 77 -10.52 20.92 -1.35
C SER A 77 -9.83 20.73 0.00
N VAL A 78 -10.51 20.07 0.93
CA VAL A 78 -9.97 19.60 2.21
C VAL A 78 -9.80 18.09 2.15
N TYR A 79 -8.57 17.63 2.33
CA TYR A 79 -8.25 16.22 2.29
C TYR A 79 -8.54 15.55 3.63
N VAL A 80 -9.64 14.79 3.70
CA VAL A 80 -10.06 14.09 4.91
C VAL A 80 -9.46 12.69 4.90
N LYS A 81 -8.39 12.50 5.67
CA LYS A 81 -7.60 11.25 5.75
C LYS A 81 -8.44 9.97 5.66
N THR A 82 -9.45 9.85 6.52
CA THR A 82 -10.28 8.65 6.69
C THR A 82 -11.15 8.34 5.46
N ARG A 83 -11.48 9.35 4.65
CA ARG A 83 -12.32 9.21 3.46
C ARG A 83 -11.49 9.19 2.16
N CYS A 84 -10.38 9.92 2.14
CA CYS A 84 -9.59 10.10 0.94
C CYS A 84 -8.44 9.09 0.83
N PHE A 85 -7.69 8.81 1.89
CA PHE A 85 -6.54 7.89 1.83
C PHE A 85 -6.90 6.51 2.36
N GLU A 86 -7.47 6.43 3.58
CA GLU A 86 -7.71 5.14 4.24
C GLU A 86 -8.79 4.30 3.53
N ALA A 87 -9.74 4.95 2.84
CA ALA A 87 -10.78 4.28 2.07
C ALA A 87 -10.47 4.20 0.56
N PHE A 88 -9.26 4.56 0.13
CA PHE A 88 -8.91 4.50 -1.29
C PHE A 88 -8.56 3.06 -1.70
N PRO A 89 -9.19 2.49 -2.75
CA PRO A 89 -8.89 1.15 -3.19
C PRO A 89 -7.59 1.11 -4.02
N PHE A 90 -6.45 0.88 -3.37
CA PHE A 90 -5.16 0.73 -4.04
C PHE A 90 -5.15 -0.49 -4.98
N SER A 91 -4.62 -0.31 -6.20
CA SER A 91 -4.42 -1.42 -7.13
C SER A 91 -3.32 -2.37 -6.63
N HIS A 92 -3.44 -3.64 -7.01
CA HIS A 92 -2.41 -4.64 -6.76
C HIS A 92 -1.92 -5.16 -8.11
N VAL A 93 -0.69 -4.79 -8.45
CA VAL A 93 -0.10 -5.04 -9.77
C VAL A 93 1.29 -5.66 -9.66
N ALA A 94 1.78 -6.21 -10.77
CA ALA A 94 3.13 -6.76 -10.86
C ALA A 94 4.20 -5.69 -10.59
N GLU A 95 5.37 -6.12 -10.11
CA GLU A 95 6.49 -5.23 -9.76
C GLU A 95 6.96 -4.35 -10.93
N GLU A 96 6.86 -4.83 -12.17
CA GLU A 96 7.22 -4.04 -13.35
C GLU A 96 6.35 -2.77 -13.48
N GLN A 97 5.03 -2.91 -13.32
CA GLN A 97 4.11 -1.78 -13.34
C GLN A 97 4.35 -0.84 -12.16
N LYS A 98 4.69 -1.38 -10.98
CA LYS A 98 5.06 -0.55 -9.83
C LYS A 98 6.33 0.25 -10.09
N SER A 99 7.34 -0.37 -10.67
CA SER A 99 8.63 0.28 -10.97
C SER A 99 8.47 1.47 -11.89
N ASN A 100 7.68 1.33 -12.96
CA ASN A 100 7.43 2.45 -13.87
C ASN A 100 6.75 3.64 -13.17
N ILE A 101 5.72 3.38 -12.35
CA ILE A 101 5.01 4.43 -11.60
C ILE A 101 5.93 5.07 -10.54
N ARG A 102 6.78 4.28 -9.88
CA ARG A 102 7.80 4.75 -8.95
C ARG A 102 8.75 5.73 -9.62
N ASP A 103 9.30 5.37 -10.78
CA ASP A 103 10.24 6.22 -11.53
C ASP A 103 9.61 7.55 -11.97
N LEU A 104 8.34 7.51 -12.43
CA LEU A 104 7.60 8.71 -12.81
C LEU A 104 7.33 9.62 -11.61
N ALA A 105 6.92 9.05 -10.48
CA ALA A 105 6.68 9.80 -9.25
C ALA A 105 7.95 10.46 -8.71
N GLU A 106 9.09 9.76 -8.71
CA GLU A 106 10.40 10.30 -8.33
C GLU A 106 10.83 11.44 -9.25
N LYS A 107 10.64 11.29 -10.57
CA LYS A 107 10.94 12.35 -11.55
C LYS A 107 10.11 13.59 -11.28
N ILE A 108 8.81 13.45 -11.00
CA ILE A 108 7.91 14.57 -10.68
C ILE A 108 8.34 15.27 -9.39
N ASP A 109 8.64 14.52 -8.33
CA ASP A 109 9.07 15.08 -7.05
C ASP A 109 10.42 15.80 -7.15
N SER A 110 11.40 15.13 -7.76
CA SER A 110 12.74 15.68 -8.01
C SER A 110 12.69 16.92 -8.92
N HIS A 111 11.86 16.90 -9.96
CA HIS A 111 11.69 18.04 -10.86
C HIS A 111 11.19 19.26 -10.10
N ARG A 112 10.11 19.11 -9.32
CA ARG A 112 9.53 20.20 -8.52
C ARG A 112 10.57 20.79 -7.57
N LYS A 113 11.25 19.95 -6.78
CA LYS A 113 12.28 20.37 -5.82
C LYS A 113 13.44 21.09 -6.51
N ARG A 114 13.95 20.54 -7.62
CA ARG A 114 15.03 21.14 -8.40
C ARG A 114 14.67 22.53 -8.90
N GLN A 115 13.49 22.70 -9.53
CA GLN A 115 13.09 24.01 -10.07
C GLN A 115 12.89 25.04 -8.95
N GLN A 116 12.26 24.65 -7.83
CA GLN A 116 12.08 25.56 -6.69
C GLN A 116 13.41 25.98 -6.05
N SER A 117 14.41 25.08 -6.01
CA SER A 117 15.75 25.41 -5.50
C SER A 117 16.52 26.41 -6.39
N GLN A 118 16.23 26.42 -7.69
CA GLN A 118 16.88 27.32 -8.66
C GLN A 118 16.14 28.67 -8.79
N HIS A 119 14.87 28.71 -8.40
CA HIS A 119 14.00 29.87 -8.58
C HIS A 119 13.20 30.14 -7.30
N GLU A 120 13.74 30.96 -6.40
CA GLU A 120 13.16 31.23 -5.07
C GLU A 120 11.70 31.72 -5.10
N LYS A 121 11.30 32.47 -6.14
CA LYS A 121 9.93 32.98 -6.31
C LYS A 121 8.96 31.97 -6.93
N LEU A 122 9.44 30.80 -7.34
CA LEU A 122 8.65 29.78 -8.00
C LEU A 122 7.91 28.91 -6.98
N THR A 123 6.59 29.05 -6.94
CA THR A 123 5.73 28.26 -6.06
C THR A 123 5.05 27.14 -6.84
N LEU A 124 4.76 26.02 -6.16
CA LEU A 124 3.96 24.94 -6.77
C LEU A 124 2.61 25.46 -7.27
N THR A 125 1.93 26.32 -6.52
CA THR A 125 0.66 26.92 -6.95
C THR A 125 0.80 27.64 -8.29
N ASN A 126 1.87 28.41 -8.51
CA ASN A 126 2.11 29.09 -9.79
C ASN A 126 2.35 28.08 -10.92
N ILE A 127 3.20 27.07 -10.68
CA ILE A 127 3.50 25.98 -11.63
C ILE A 127 2.20 25.29 -12.09
N TYR A 128 1.37 24.85 -11.15
CA TYR A 128 0.17 24.08 -11.46
C TYR A 128 -0.96 24.95 -12.02
N ASN A 129 -1.06 26.23 -11.65
CA ASN A 129 -1.96 27.17 -12.34
C ASN A 129 -1.60 27.30 -13.83
N VAL A 130 -0.31 27.45 -14.15
CA VAL A 130 0.18 27.52 -15.53
C VAL A 130 -0.06 26.19 -16.25
N MET A 131 0.18 25.06 -15.59
CA MET A 131 -0.10 23.73 -16.17
C MET A 131 -1.57 23.57 -16.57
N GLU A 132 -2.51 23.99 -15.72
CA GLU A 132 -3.94 23.93 -16.06
C GLU A 132 -4.30 24.87 -17.22
N LYS A 133 -3.69 26.05 -17.32
CA LYS A 133 -3.84 26.93 -18.50
C LYS A 133 -3.33 26.27 -19.78
N LEU A 134 -2.18 25.60 -19.72
CA LEU A 134 -1.64 24.85 -20.84
C LEU A 134 -2.58 23.72 -21.28
N ARG A 135 -3.19 22.99 -20.33
CA ARG A 135 -4.18 21.95 -20.62
C ARG A 135 -5.47 22.49 -21.22
N LYS A 136 -5.83 23.73 -20.91
CA LYS A 136 -6.98 24.46 -21.49
C LYS A 136 -6.64 25.18 -22.80
N GLU A 137 -5.39 25.12 -23.25
CA GLU A 137 -4.91 25.83 -24.44
C GLU A 137 -5.08 27.36 -24.33
N GLU A 138 -5.08 27.89 -23.10
CA GLU A 138 -5.18 29.33 -22.86
C GLU A 138 -3.83 30.04 -23.11
N SER A 139 -3.89 31.27 -23.63
CA SER A 139 -2.68 32.09 -23.78
C SER A 139 -2.08 32.47 -22.42
N LEU A 140 -0.76 32.36 -22.30
CA LEU A 140 -0.02 32.73 -21.09
C LEU A 140 0.38 34.21 -21.12
N THR A 141 0.19 34.91 -20.00
CA THR A 141 0.74 36.25 -19.77
C THR A 141 2.28 36.20 -19.64
N LYS A 142 2.97 37.34 -19.72
CA LYS A 142 4.45 37.39 -19.58
C LYS A 142 4.96 36.73 -18.29
N LYS A 143 4.28 36.96 -17.16
CA LYS A 143 4.63 36.35 -15.86
C LYS A 143 4.42 34.83 -15.87
N GLU A 144 3.37 34.36 -16.54
CA GLU A 144 3.07 32.93 -16.66
C GLU A 144 4.01 32.24 -17.64
N GLN A 145 4.47 32.92 -18.69
CA GLN A 145 5.53 32.44 -19.58
C GLN A 145 6.85 32.28 -18.82
N GLU A 146 7.20 33.26 -17.98
CA GLU A 146 8.38 33.15 -17.10
C GLU A 146 8.24 31.96 -16.13
N THR A 147 7.05 31.79 -15.52
CA THR A 147 6.75 30.65 -14.66
C THR A 147 6.84 29.32 -15.43
N ASN A 148 6.35 29.27 -16.67
CA ASN A 148 6.45 28.10 -17.55
C ASN A 148 7.91 27.72 -17.79
N GLN A 149 8.75 28.71 -18.11
CA GLN A 149 10.17 28.52 -18.38
C GLN A 149 10.96 28.10 -17.13
N GLN A 150 10.79 28.82 -16.01
CA GLN A 150 11.48 28.53 -14.75
C GLN A 150 11.00 27.20 -14.13
N GLY A 151 9.71 26.90 -14.22
CA GLY A 151 9.15 25.65 -13.72
C GLY A 151 9.30 24.47 -14.68
N LEU A 152 9.77 24.72 -15.92
CA LEU A 152 9.76 23.75 -17.01
C LEU A 152 8.40 23.01 -17.07
N VAL A 153 7.31 23.79 -17.07
CA VAL A 153 5.97 23.28 -16.77
C VAL A 153 5.47 22.33 -17.85
N THR A 154 5.86 22.52 -19.11
CA THR A 154 5.57 21.56 -20.20
C THR A 154 6.13 20.16 -19.90
N ILE A 155 7.38 20.06 -19.43
CA ILE A 155 7.99 18.76 -19.07
C ILE A 155 7.25 18.15 -17.88
N LEU A 156 6.94 18.97 -16.88
CA LEU A 156 6.20 18.49 -15.72
C LEU A 156 4.81 18.00 -16.12
N LYS A 157 4.13 18.68 -17.04
CA LYS A 157 2.83 18.26 -17.59
C LYS A 157 2.93 16.89 -18.25
N GLU A 158 3.93 16.67 -19.10
CA GLU A 158 4.18 15.38 -19.76
C GLU A 158 4.41 14.26 -18.74
N LEU A 159 5.22 14.51 -17.71
CA LEU A 159 5.43 13.54 -16.62
C LEU A 159 4.14 13.18 -15.88
N HIS A 160 3.26 14.16 -15.62
CA HIS A 160 1.94 13.90 -15.02
C HIS A 160 1.04 13.10 -15.95
N ASP A 161 1.03 13.42 -17.25
CA ASP A 161 0.23 12.69 -18.23
C ASP A 161 0.71 11.23 -18.38
N ASP A 162 2.02 11.00 -18.33
CA ASP A 162 2.62 9.65 -18.33
C ASP A 162 2.34 8.88 -17.04
N LEU A 163 2.43 9.56 -15.89
CA LEU A 163 2.05 9.00 -14.59
C LEU A 163 0.58 8.56 -14.61
N ASP A 164 -0.33 9.45 -15.02
CA ASP A 164 -1.76 9.14 -15.08
C ASP A 164 -2.01 7.92 -15.97
N ARG A 165 -1.42 7.88 -17.19
CA ARG A 165 -1.56 6.74 -18.10
C ARG A 165 -1.05 5.44 -17.48
N ALA A 166 0.11 5.48 -16.81
CA ALA A 166 0.65 4.30 -16.13
C ALA A 166 -0.29 3.82 -15.01
N VAL A 167 -0.86 4.74 -14.24
CA VAL A 167 -1.80 4.41 -13.15
C VAL A 167 -3.12 3.88 -13.70
N PHE A 168 -3.72 4.48 -14.72
CA PHE A 168 -4.90 3.91 -15.38
C PHE A 168 -4.65 2.48 -15.87
N ASN A 169 -3.49 2.22 -16.49
CA ASN A 169 -3.11 0.88 -16.92
C ASN A 169 -2.94 -0.10 -15.74
N ALA A 170 -2.44 0.37 -14.59
CA ALA A 170 -2.34 -0.44 -13.37
C ALA A 170 -3.72 -0.84 -12.82
N TYR A 171 -4.76 -0.04 -13.06
CA TYR A 171 -6.15 -0.38 -12.73
C TYR A 171 -6.87 -1.15 -13.85
N GLY A 172 -6.25 -1.33 -15.01
CA GLY A 172 -6.89 -1.94 -16.19
C GLY A 172 -7.90 -1.00 -16.88
N TRP A 173 -7.82 0.30 -16.66
CA TRP A 173 -8.76 1.32 -17.15
C TRP A 173 -8.16 2.19 -18.26
N GLY A 174 -7.42 1.57 -19.18
CA GLY A 174 -6.79 2.26 -20.31
C GLY A 174 -7.79 2.99 -21.22
N ASP A 175 -9.03 2.48 -21.29
CA ASP A 175 -10.14 3.10 -22.02
C ASP A 175 -10.53 4.49 -21.46
N LEU A 176 -10.42 4.68 -20.15
CA LEU A 176 -10.63 5.98 -19.50
C LEU A 176 -9.40 6.88 -19.62
N ALA A 177 -8.21 6.30 -19.70
CA ALA A 177 -6.97 7.06 -19.90
C ALA A 177 -7.01 7.88 -21.20
N GLU A 178 -7.52 7.30 -22.29
CA GLU A 178 -7.67 7.97 -23.59
C GLU A 178 -8.56 9.22 -23.52
N LYS A 179 -9.55 9.21 -22.62
CA LYS A 179 -10.53 10.30 -22.47
C LYS A 179 -10.08 11.37 -21.48
N LEU A 180 -9.32 10.99 -20.45
CA LEU A 180 -9.05 11.84 -19.28
C LEU A 180 -7.61 12.36 -19.17
N VAL A 181 -6.63 11.64 -19.71
CA VAL A 181 -5.21 12.04 -19.60
C VAL A 181 -4.95 13.30 -20.43
N GLY A 182 -4.17 14.24 -19.88
CA GLY A 182 -3.88 15.52 -20.54
C GLY A 182 -5.01 16.56 -20.48
N LYS A 183 -6.23 16.18 -20.08
CA LYS A 183 -7.36 17.11 -19.92
C LYS A 183 -7.24 17.95 -18.64
N PRO A 184 -7.80 19.17 -18.59
CA PRO A 184 -7.85 19.96 -17.37
C PRO A 184 -8.51 19.23 -16.20
N GLY A 185 -8.19 19.67 -15.00
CA GLY A 185 -8.82 19.20 -13.76
C GLY A 185 -8.20 17.96 -13.12
N ALA A 186 -6.98 17.57 -13.51
CA ALA A 186 -6.34 16.40 -12.90
C ALA A 186 -5.83 16.66 -11.47
N THR A 187 -5.54 17.91 -11.13
CA THR A 187 -5.02 18.29 -9.80
C THR A 187 -5.96 19.20 -9.01
N THR A 188 -6.97 19.77 -9.65
CA THR A 188 -7.93 20.73 -9.06
C THR A 188 -9.30 20.48 -9.68
N PRO A 189 -10.42 20.69 -8.97
CA PRO A 189 -11.74 20.60 -9.57
C PRO A 189 -11.89 21.55 -10.77
N TYR A 190 -12.48 21.06 -11.85
CA TYR A 190 -12.82 21.83 -13.05
C TYR A 190 -14.33 21.79 -13.31
N PRO A 191 -15.11 22.78 -12.85
CA PRO A 191 -16.58 22.76 -12.98
C PRO A 191 -17.10 22.90 -14.41
N GLU A 192 -16.41 23.66 -15.25
CA GLU A 192 -16.83 24.00 -16.62
C GLU A 192 -16.39 22.94 -17.64
N LYS A 193 -16.31 21.68 -17.23
CA LYS A 193 -15.78 20.61 -18.07
C LYS A 193 -16.79 20.16 -19.14
N PRO A 194 -16.32 19.72 -20.33
CA PRO A 194 -17.20 19.15 -21.35
C PRO A 194 -17.98 17.93 -20.84
N GLU A 195 -19.17 17.70 -21.40
CA GLU A 195 -20.06 16.59 -21.01
C GLU A 195 -19.36 15.22 -21.14
N GLU A 196 -18.58 15.01 -22.20
CA GLU A 196 -17.81 13.77 -22.39
C GLU A 196 -16.79 13.53 -21.27
N GLN A 197 -16.10 14.59 -20.82
CA GLN A 197 -15.16 14.49 -19.71
C GLN A 197 -15.89 14.23 -18.39
N ALA A 198 -17.05 14.88 -18.17
CA ALA A 198 -17.87 14.63 -16.99
C ALA A 198 -18.35 13.17 -16.92
N ALA A 199 -18.85 12.63 -18.02
CA ALA A 199 -19.29 11.24 -18.11
C ALA A 199 -18.12 10.25 -17.86
N ALA A 200 -16.94 10.51 -18.41
CA ALA A 200 -15.76 9.68 -18.16
C ALA A 200 -15.28 9.75 -16.68
N GLU A 201 -15.39 10.91 -16.03
CA GLU A 201 -15.09 11.05 -14.60
C GLU A 201 -16.14 10.35 -13.71
N GLU A 202 -17.42 10.38 -14.09
CA GLU A 202 -18.49 9.65 -13.39
C GLU A 202 -18.29 8.13 -13.49
N GLU A 203 -17.98 7.62 -14.69
CA GLU A 203 -17.62 6.21 -14.91
C GLU A 203 -16.40 5.81 -14.07
N LEU A 204 -15.35 6.65 -14.03
CA LEU A 204 -14.18 6.42 -13.18
C LEU A 204 -14.56 6.32 -11.70
N LEU A 205 -15.42 7.22 -11.22
CA LEU A 205 -15.91 7.19 -9.84
C LEU A 205 -16.74 5.93 -9.55
N SER A 206 -17.59 5.49 -10.50
CA SER A 206 -18.35 4.25 -10.36
C SER A 206 -17.42 3.05 -10.18
N ARG A 207 -16.41 2.90 -11.06
CA ARG A 207 -15.43 1.80 -10.97
C ARG A 207 -14.64 1.84 -9.66
N LEU A 208 -14.32 3.01 -9.14
CA LEU A 208 -13.66 3.16 -7.84
C LEU A 208 -14.57 2.74 -6.68
N VAL A 209 -15.86 3.08 -6.72
CA VAL A 209 -16.82 2.67 -5.69
C VAL A 209 -17.04 1.15 -5.71
N ASP A 210 -17.15 0.56 -6.90
CA ASP A 210 -17.27 -0.89 -7.06
C ASP A 210 -16.02 -1.60 -6.51
N LEU A 211 -14.83 -1.15 -6.91
CA LEU A 211 -13.57 -1.69 -6.41
C LEU A 211 -13.45 -1.53 -4.89
N ASN A 212 -13.82 -0.38 -4.33
CA ASN A 212 -13.81 -0.18 -2.88
C ASN A 212 -14.77 -1.14 -2.16
N THR A 213 -15.93 -1.42 -2.76
CA THR A 213 -16.89 -2.39 -2.21
C THR A 213 -16.31 -3.81 -2.21
N GLU A 214 -15.60 -4.19 -3.28
CA GLU A 214 -14.86 -5.46 -3.32
C GLU A 214 -13.79 -5.54 -2.23
N ARG A 215 -13.00 -4.48 -2.03
CA ARG A 215 -11.97 -4.43 -0.98
C ARG A 215 -12.56 -4.54 0.41
N ALA A 216 -13.67 -3.84 0.68
CA ALA A 216 -14.37 -3.96 1.95
C ALA A 216 -14.89 -5.38 2.21
N ALA A 217 -15.36 -6.07 1.17
CA ALA A 217 -15.81 -7.46 1.28
C ALA A 217 -14.64 -8.43 1.57
N GLU A 218 -13.48 -8.23 0.94
CA GLU A 218 -12.26 -9.00 1.23
C GLU A 218 -11.78 -8.78 2.67
N GLU A 219 -11.74 -7.53 3.13
CA GLU A 219 -11.36 -7.19 4.51
C GLU A 219 -12.31 -7.82 5.53
N ALA A 220 -13.62 -7.83 5.25
CA ALA A 220 -14.62 -8.50 6.10
C ALA A 220 -14.42 -10.03 6.17
N GLN A 221 -13.80 -10.62 5.15
CA GLN A 221 -13.40 -12.03 5.12
C GLN A 221 -12.02 -12.29 5.75
N GLY A 222 -11.34 -11.24 6.23
CA GLY A 222 -10.01 -11.32 6.84
C GLY A 222 -8.83 -11.16 5.88
N ASN A 223 -9.10 -10.91 4.59
CA ASN A 223 -8.07 -10.72 3.57
C ASN A 223 -7.67 -9.23 3.49
N ILE A 224 -6.81 -8.80 4.42
CA ILE A 224 -6.37 -7.40 4.49
C ILE A 224 -5.12 -7.18 3.62
N ARG A 225 -5.21 -6.23 2.69
CA ARG A 225 -4.08 -5.79 1.85
C ARG A 225 -3.32 -4.66 2.52
N TRP A 226 -2.41 -5.00 3.41
CA TRP A 226 -1.56 -4.02 4.11
C TRP A 226 -0.66 -3.26 3.13
N LEU A 227 -0.60 -1.92 3.28
CA LEU A 227 0.27 -1.06 2.47
C LEU A 227 1.72 -1.11 2.96
N ARG A 228 1.90 -1.30 4.27
CA ARG A 228 3.18 -1.49 4.94
C ARG A 228 3.09 -2.69 5.90
N PRO A 229 3.06 -3.93 5.37
CA PRO A 229 2.83 -5.14 6.17
C PRO A 229 3.74 -5.26 7.39
N GLU A 230 5.02 -4.92 7.24
CA GLU A 230 6.04 -5.04 8.27
C GLU A 230 5.80 -4.13 9.48
N PHE A 231 5.01 -3.07 9.30
CA PHE A 231 4.60 -2.17 10.37
C PHE A 231 3.16 -2.40 10.84
N GLN A 232 2.23 -2.67 9.90
CA GLN A 232 0.81 -2.76 10.19
C GLN A 232 0.40 -4.14 10.73
N ALA A 233 1.09 -5.19 10.31
CA ALA A 233 0.86 -6.56 10.73
C ALA A 233 2.19 -7.32 10.82
N PRO A 234 3.12 -6.91 11.69
CA PRO A 234 4.43 -7.54 11.83
C PRO A 234 4.34 -9.04 12.14
N GLU A 235 3.31 -9.46 12.87
CA GLU A 235 3.00 -10.86 13.18
C GLU A 235 2.66 -11.70 11.93
N THR A 236 2.26 -11.05 10.83
CA THR A 236 2.00 -11.70 9.53
C THR A 236 3.24 -11.69 8.60
N VAL A 237 4.26 -10.88 8.93
CA VAL A 237 5.48 -10.69 8.12
C VAL A 237 6.67 -11.48 8.67
N ALA A 238 6.63 -11.88 9.95
CA ALA A 238 7.44 -12.98 10.48
C ALA A 238 6.58 -14.26 10.45
N VAL A 239 6.96 -15.33 9.75
CA VAL A 239 8.08 -16.22 10.12
C VAL A 239 8.88 -16.69 8.89
N PRO A 240 10.14 -16.26 8.71
CA PRO A 240 11.28 -17.16 8.73
C PRO A 240 11.58 -17.53 10.18
N GLU A 241 11.83 -18.81 10.40
CA GLU A 241 12.11 -19.46 11.67
C GLU A 241 13.14 -18.68 12.52
N GLN A 242 12.71 -18.05 13.61
CA GLN A 242 13.53 -17.85 14.81
C GLN A 242 12.72 -17.36 16.02
N ALA A 243 12.59 -18.29 16.98
CA ALA A 243 12.49 -18.14 18.42
C ALA A 243 11.90 -16.83 18.98
N GLU A 244 10.67 -16.93 19.50
CA GLU A 244 10.13 -16.01 20.50
C GLU A 244 11.12 -15.84 21.67
N VAL A 245 11.71 -14.65 21.79
CA VAL A 245 12.31 -14.19 23.05
C VAL A 245 11.21 -13.50 23.84
N SER A 246 10.54 -14.24 24.71
CA SER A 246 9.83 -13.64 25.84
C SER A 246 10.82 -13.28 26.94
N SER A 247 10.85 -11.99 27.26
CA SER A 247 11.57 -11.40 28.38
C SER A 247 11.11 -11.97 29.71
N SER A 248 12.07 -12.42 30.53
CA SER A 248 11.88 -12.70 31.95
C SER A 248 13.06 -12.11 32.73
N GLU A 249 12.76 -11.41 33.82
CA GLU A 249 13.70 -11.05 34.90
C GLU A 249 13.02 -11.34 36.24
N PRO A 250 13.76 -11.55 37.34
CA PRO A 250 14.93 -12.41 37.45
C PRO A 250 14.82 -13.33 38.69
N ASP A 251 15.33 -14.56 38.62
CA ASP A 251 15.97 -15.14 39.82
C ASP A 251 17.05 -16.16 39.41
N GLN A 252 18.25 -15.95 39.98
CA GLN A 252 19.45 -16.79 39.85
C GLN A 252 19.34 -18.03 40.77
N PRO A 253 20.23 -19.06 40.71
CA PRO A 253 21.50 -19.14 40.00
C PRO A 253 21.73 -20.42 39.15
N THR A 254 22.74 -20.29 38.29
CA THR A 254 23.44 -21.31 37.50
C THR A 254 23.92 -22.52 38.33
N PRO A 255 24.11 -23.72 37.72
CA PRO A 255 25.34 -23.97 36.96
C PRO A 255 25.27 -24.88 35.71
N GLU A 256 26.26 -24.63 34.86
CA GLU A 256 27.01 -25.56 34.01
C GLU A 256 26.43 -26.10 32.68
N ALA A 257 27.27 -25.95 31.66
CA ALA A 257 27.07 -26.24 30.26
C ALA A 257 27.18 -27.74 29.95
N LYS A 258 26.24 -28.27 29.14
CA LYS A 258 26.47 -29.36 28.17
C LYS A 258 25.52 -29.21 26.97
N ALA A 259 26.05 -29.48 25.78
CA ALA A 259 25.37 -29.41 24.48
C ALA A 259 24.10 -30.29 24.41
N PRO A 260 23.04 -29.91 23.66
CA PRO A 260 21.85 -30.74 23.58
C PRO A 260 21.95 -31.78 22.47
N VAL A 261 21.75 -33.03 22.87
CA VAL A 261 21.38 -34.18 22.04
C VAL A 261 19.87 -34.10 21.78
N VAL A 262 19.45 -34.37 20.55
CA VAL A 262 18.04 -34.47 20.13
C VAL A 262 17.43 -35.71 20.75
N GLU A 263 16.46 -35.58 21.65
CA GLU A 263 15.50 -36.66 21.96
C GLU A 263 14.31 -36.16 22.80
N GLY A 264 13.10 -36.30 22.24
CA GLY A 264 11.86 -36.10 22.99
C GLY A 264 10.62 -36.40 22.15
N LYS A 265 10.03 -37.59 22.32
CA LYS A 265 8.73 -37.95 21.72
C LYS A 265 7.65 -36.91 22.07
N LEU A 266 6.82 -36.53 21.09
CA LEU A 266 5.79 -35.49 21.20
C LEU A 266 4.58 -35.98 22.01
N ASN A 267 3.86 -35.06 22.66
CA ASN A 267 2.59 -35.36 23.33
C ASN A 267 1.42 -35.21 22.34
N TRP A 268 0.52 -36.19 22.28
CA TRP A 268 -0.69 -36.10 21.45
C TRP A 268 -1.69 -35.09 22.06
N PRO A 269 -2.07 -34.02 21.35
CA PRO A 269 -3.03 -33.03 21.86
C PRO A 269 -4.43 -33.62 22.02
N LYS A 270 -5.23 -33.05 22.94
CA LYS A 270 -6.66 -33.45 23.11
C LYS A 270 -7.60 -32.71 22.16
N VAL A 271 -7.18 -31.57 21.61
CA VAL A 271 -7.98 -30.71 20.73
C VAL A 271 -7.70 -31.06 19.27
N LEU A 272 -8.75 -31.29 18.48
CA LEU A 272 -8.65 -31.74 17.08
C LEU A 272 -7.84 -30.76 16.21
N LYS A 273 -8.01 -29.45 16.40
CA LYS A 273 -7.24 -28.41 15.69
C LYS A 273 -5.73 -28.58 15.89
N ASP A 274 -5.30 -28.91 17.11
CA ASP A 274 -3.88 -29.08 17.44
C ASP A 274 -3.36 -30.44 16.96
N GLN A 275 -4.22 -31.47 16.90
CA GLN A 275 -3.90 -32.77 16.30
C GLN A 275 -3.63 -32.62 14.79
N ILE A 276 -4.47 -31.85 14.08
CA ILE A 276 -4.26 -31.56 12.65
C ILE A 276 -2.97 -30.78 12.45
N LYS A 277 -2.71 -29.76 13.29
CA LYS A 277 -1.50 -28.94 13.22
C LYS A 277 -0.24 -29.80 13.39
N ILE A 278 -0.18 -30.64 14.42
CA ILE A 278 1.02 -31.44 14.71
C ILE A 278 1.25 -32.54 13.67
N VAL A 279 0.20 -33.14 13.11
CA VAL A 279 0.33 -34.13 12.02
C VAL A 279 0.81 -33.47 10.74
N ARG A 280 0.29 -32.28 10.40
CA ARG A 280 0.75 -31.50 9.24
C ARG A 280 2.21 -31.07 9.38
N GLU A 281 2.64 -30.65 10.57
CA GLU A 281 4.05 -30.33 10.85
C GLU A 281 4.96 -31.54 10.62
N GLN A 282 4.51 -32.77 10.90
CA GLN A 282 5.29 -33.97 10.61
C GLN A 282 5.38 -34.29 9.12
N LEU A 283 4.28 -34.13 8.38
CA LEU A 283 4.27 -34.33 6.93
C LEU A 283 5.01 -33.24 6.15
N LEU A 284 5.20 -32.05 6.74
CA LEU A 284 6.07 -30.99 6.20
C LEU A 284 7.55 -31.37 6.22
N LEU A 285 7.98 -32.16 7.21
CA LEU A 285 9.39 -32.55 7.36
C LEU A 285 9.78 -33.66 6.39
N ALA A 286 8.90 -34.64 6.19
CA ALA A 286 9.09 -35.71 5.21
C ALA A 286 7.75 -36.42 4.92
N PRO A 287 7.60 -37.07 3.75
CA PRO A 287 6.52 -38.03 3.52
C PRO A 287 6.61 -39.20 4.49
N LEU A 288 5.55 -39.47 5.24
CA LEU A 288 5.54 -40.45 6.33
C LEU A 288 4.29 -41.33 6.25
N SER A 289 4.43 -42.59 6.67
CA SER A 289 3.28 -43.48 6.88
C SER A 289 2.56 -43.17 8.20
N ALA A 290 1.30 -43.57 8.32
CA ALA A 290 0.51 -43.34 9.54
C ALA A 290 1.20 -43.90 10.80
N ASP A 291 1.84 -45.07 10.69
CA ASP A 291 2.60 -45.69 11.77
C ASP A 291 3.87 -44.90 12.13
N ALA A 292 4.55 -44.33 11.14
CA ALA A 292 5.72 -43.49 11.35
C ALA A 292 5.35 -42.18 12.04
N VAL A 293 4.22 -41.56 11.67
CA VAL A 293 3.67 -40.37 12.36
C VAL A 293 3.27 -40.74 13.79
N ALA A 294 2.58 -41.85 14.01
CA ALA A 294 2.19 -42.28 15.35
C ALA A 294 3.39 -42.62 16.26
N ALA A 295 4.50 -43.08 15.70
CA ALA A 295 5.73 -43.41 16.43
C ALA A 295 6.46 -42.19 17.00
N GLN A 296 6.18 -40.99 16.47
CA GLN A 296 6.75 -39.74 16.96
C GLN A 296 6.16 -39.27 18.29
N PHE A 297 5.01 -39.84 18.68
CA PHE A 297 4.33 -39.48 19.92
C PHE A 297 4.69 -40.42 21.08
N LYS A 298 4.62 -39.92 22.32
CA LYS A 298 4.88 -40.72 23.53
C LYS A 298 3.93 -41.91 23.67
N ARG A 299 2.70 -41.77 23.15
CA ARG A 299 1.69 -42.82 23.06
C ARG A 299 1.22 -42.88 21.62
N LYS A 300 1.21 -44.07 21.00
CA LYS A 300 0.72 -44.29 19.63
C LYS A 300 -0.79 -44.02 19.58
N PRO A 301 -1.26 -42.86 19.07
CA PRO A 301 -2.67 -42.51 19.07
C PRO A 301 -3.35 -43.16 17.87
N LYS A 302 -4.47 -43.85 18.08
CA LYS A 302 -5.28 -44.40 16.98
C LYS A 302 -5.92 -43.30 16.11
N ALA A 303 -6.11 -42.12 16.68
CA ALA A 303 -6.67 -40.95 16.01
C ALA A 303 -5.74 -40.32 14.95
N VAL A 304 -4.49 -40.78 14.81
CA VAL A 304 -3.58 -40.32 13.75
C VAL A 304 -4.13 -40.67 12.37
N GLN A 305 -4.68 -41.89 12.22
CA GLN A 305 -5.27 -42.34 10.96
C GLN A 305 -6.47 -41.47 10.59
N ASP A 306 -7.40 -41.24 11.54
CA ASP A 306 -8.59 -40.42 11.32
C ASP A 306 -8.24 -38.98 10.87
N VAL A 307 -7.14 -38.43 11.39
CA VAL A 307 -6.66 -37.07 11.03
C VAL A 307 -6.01 -37.07 9.64
N LEU A 308 -5.27 -38.11 9.26
CA LEU A 308 -4.67 -38.25 7.93
C LEU A 308 -5.76 -38.44 6.86
N ASP A 309 -6.75 -39.29 7.12
CA ASP A 309 -7.89 -39.52 6.22
C ASP A 309 -8.70 -38.23 6.02
N ALA A 310 -8.86 -37.43 7.07
CA ALA A 310 -9.51 -36.12 6.98
C ALA A 310 -8.70 -35.12 6.14
N LEU A 311 -7.36 -35.12 6.28
CA LEU A 311 -6.48 -34.26 5.48
C LEU A 311 -6.48 -34.63 3.99
N VAL A 312 -6.56 -35.93 3.67
CA VAL A 312 -6.72 -36.42 2.30
C VAL A 312 -8.09 -36.04 1.74
N SER A 313 -9.15 -36.22 2.53
CA SER A 313 -10.52 -35.84 2.13
C SER A 313 -10.68 -34.34 1.85
N LEU A 314 -9.93 -33.50 2.57
CA LEU A 314 -9.90 -32.04 2.39
C LEU A 314 -8.96 -31.59 1.27
N GLY A 315 -8.25 -32.51 0.60
CA GLY A 315 -7.29 -32.21 -0.46
C GLY A 315 -6.01 -31.52 0.01
N VAL A 316 -5.70 -31.59 1.31
CA VAL A 316 -4.52 -30.97 1.93
C VAL A 316 -3.32 -31.93 1.93
N ALA A 317 -3.56 -33.23 1.91
CA ALA A 317 -2.55 -34.26 1.78
C ALA A 317 -2.92 -35.26 0.67
N ALA A 318 -1.92 -35.86 0.05
CA ALA A 318 -2.07 -36.98 -0.87
C ALA A 318 -1.56 -38.26 -0.21
N GLU A 319 -2.23 -39.37 -0.50
CA GLU A 319 -1.81 -40.69 -0.08
C GLU A 319 -1.34 -41.47 -1.31
N GLU A 320 -0.11 -41.97 -1.28
CA GLU A 320 0.45 -42.83 -2.31
C GLU A 320 1.22 -43.99 -1.64
N ASN A 321 0.79 -45.23 -1.88
CA ASN A 321 1.38 -46.45 -1.28
C ASN A 321 1.51 -46.41 0.26
N GLU A 322 0.44 -46.03 0.98
CA GLU A 322 0.42 -45.88 2.46
C GLU A 322 1.39 -44.84 3.03
N ILE A 323 1.91 -43.96 2.17
CA ILE A 323 2.74 -42.81 2.54
C ILE A 323 1.93 -41.54 2.28
N TYR A 324 1.85 -40.68 3.29
CA TYR A 324 1.16 -39.41 3.21
C TYR A 324 2.18 -38.30 2.93
N SER A 325 1.84 -37.40 2.01
CA SER A 325 2.60 -36.18 1.72
C SER A 325 1.67 -34.99 1.58
N LEU A 326 2.13 -33.79 1.90
CA LEU A 326 1.32 -32.58 1.67
C LEU A 326 1.24 -32.25 0.18
N VAL A 327 0.05 -31.82 -0.25
CA VAL A 327 -0.24 -31.35 -1.63
C VAL A 327 0.06 -29.86 -1.72
#